data_AF-A0A508AA31-F1
#
_entry.id   AF-A0A508AA31-F1
#
_cell.length_a   1.000
_cell.length_b   1.000
_cell.length_c   1.000
_cell.angle_alpha   90.00
_cell.angle_beta   90.00
_cell.angle_gamma   90.00
#
_symmetry.space_group_name_H-M   'P 1'
#
loop_
_entity.id
_entity.type
_entity.pdbx_description
1 polymer ?
#
loop_
_entity_poly.entity_id
_entity_poly.type
_entity_poly.pdbx_seq_one_letter_code
_entity_poly.pdbx_strand_id
1 'polypeptide(L)'
;MSCWDDIARALEDVDPVCPSRAGTAALWKTIAADAPGGPDPKGAPDQVVRALSAVDRAWLVQLGQDPDTSKEQLEQAISLCQNLRAAHGYSTLPLRYARVELSAVLGQRDEALEQLREARLFSFGKTDTGAVLATARMHDDYSGVINTTTAAPNRVDVDPVETAQGLGAVLVPYLAHKRLVEAEDAFASLSQLHLPDAALLLSFGDRLEYLGLSSQWQRAIALMRHTNLKGASEASAWRLMNTAVGLALVMREANRADYGNRALGTSLTWKTPWGDLELTAWDTVAHAYDVITSFARGIAVRFDTRNGNNGVSYRIEMRMAAEAAGLASRSYGTVTSAVPADRSRLRNQGALLKEVRELLTLSRGYGMESVRQRAMSTAETVSASLSDVVDDSALELVVDLRLAFGRLLAALGANERAEKEHLDTAELSLSQGWTETSCAALALASHAAQARGDNAASRRAWQQCLEAMTTWPMNRPGERCGILVDAVGDPLIAVQVLSALAEVLVEGVEEDNSRAPIVREIISRASTQVSRCVRPPRRAAEALARVEERIAPYGRGRGGRRRPGSSTTIKAGDQDISAPV
;
A
#
# COMPACT_ATOMS: atom_id res chain seq x y z
N MET A 1 4.78 -22.99 26.80
CA MET A 1 3.91 -22.26 25.85
C MET A 1 4.81 -21.27 25.14
N SER A 2 4.79 -21.26 23.82
CA SER A 2 5.59 -20.32 23.04
C SER A 2 4.94 -18.94 23.06
N CYS A 3 5.71 -17.86 22.93
CA CYS A 3 5.18 -16.50 22.82
C CYS A 3 4.09 -16.37 21.74
N TRP A 4 4.25 -17.07 20.63
CA TRP A 4 3.27 -17.10 19.55
C TRP A 4 1.92 -17.72 19.97
N ASP A 5 1.89 -18.64 20.93
CA ASP A 5 0.65 -19.21 21.48
C ASP A 5 -0.11 -18.19 22.33
N ASP A 6 0.61 -17.29 23.02
CA ASP A 6 -0.02 -16.21 23.81
C ASP A 6 -0.54 -15.11 22.89
N ILE A 7 0.20 -14.76 21.83
CA ILE A 7 -0.25 -13.83 20.80
C ILE A 7 -1.47 -14.37 20.07
N ALA A 8 -1.49 -15.66 19.71
CA ALA A 8 -2.64 -16.30 19.07
C ALA A 8 -3.90 -16.15 19.91
N ARG A 9 -3.82 -16.40 21.22
CA ARG A 9 -4.94 -16.21 22.15
C ARG A 9 -5.37 -14.75 22.25
N ALA A 10 -4.43 -13.82 22.36
CA ALA A 10 -4.75 -12.40 22.45
C ALA A 10 -5.41 -11.86 21.16
N LEU A 11 -5.14 -12.46 20.00
CA LEU A 11 -5.77 -12.11 18.73
C LEU A 11 -7.25 -12.51 18.66
N GLU A 12 -7.68 -13.55 19.39
CA GLU A 12 -9.09 -13.98 19.41
C GLU A 12 -10.01 -12.89 20.00
N ASP A 13 -9.47 -12.04 20.86
CA ASP A 13 -10.21 -10.94 21.50
C ASP A 13 -10.18 -9.62 20.69
N VAL A 14 -9.53 -9.59 19.53
CA VAL A 14 -9.41 -8.40 18.68
C VAL A 14 -10.38 -8.48 17.51
N ASP A 15 -11.47 -7.71 17.60
CA ASP A 15 -12.44 -7.59 16.52
C ASP A 15 -11.78 -6.96 15.26
N PRO A 16 -11.90 -7.57 14.07
CA PRO A 16 -11.27 -7.10 12.83
C PRO A 16 -11.85 -5.77 12.30
N VAL A 17 -13.08 -5.44 12.69
CA VAL A 17 -13.85 -4.30 12.18
C VAL A 17 -13.88 -3.15 13.19
N CYS A 18 -14.09 -3.47 14.47
CA CYS A 18 -14.23 -2.49 15.54
C CYS A 18 -13.50 -2.95 16.82
N PRO A 19 -12.16 -2.99 16.81
CA PRO A 19 -11.38 -3.48 17.95
C PRO A 19 -11.63 -2.63 19.20
N SER A 20 -11.82 -3.31 20.34
CA SER A 20 -11.97 -2.65 21.64
C SER A 20 -10.62 -2.12 22.14
N ARG A 21 -10.66 -1.08 22.97
CA ARG A 21 -9.46 -0.56 23.65
C ARG A 21 -8.78 -1.66 24.50
N ALA A 22 -9.57 -2.43 25.24
CA ALA A 22 -9.04 -3.46 26.14
C ALA A 22 -8.34 -4.59 25.38
N GLY A 23 -8.95 -5.12 24.32
CA GLY A 23 -8.36 -6.16 23.48
C GLY A 23 -7.08 -5.67 22.77
N THR A 24 -7.12 -4.44 22.25
CA THR A 24 -5.96 -3.79 21.61
C THR A 24 -4.77 -3.67 22.55
N ALA A 25 -5.00 -3.19 23.78
CA ALA A 25 -3.97 -3.03 24.80
C ALA A 25 -3.44 -4.38 25.31
N ALA A 26 -4.32 -5.39 25.46
CA ALA A 26 -3.94 -6.73 25.83
C ALA A 26 -3.01 -7.37 24.79
N LEU A 27 -3.37 -7.27 23.50
CA LEU A 27 -2.52 -7.76 22.41
C LEU A 27 -1.15 -7.07 22.40
N TRP A 28 -1.10 -5.74 22.50
CA TRP A 28 0.16 -5.01 22.56
C TRP A 28 1.02 -5.43 23.76
N LYS A 29 0.41 -5.59 24.95
CA LYS A 29 1.11 -6.04 26.15
C LYS A 29 1.72 -7.44 25.96
N THR A 30 1.00 -8.35 25.34
CA THR A 30 1.49 -9.71 25.04
C THR A 30 2.67 -9.66 24.07
N ILE A 31 2.58 -8.84 23.01
CA ILE A 31 3.65 -8.66 22.02
C ILE A 31 4.91 -8.02 22.66
N ALA A 32 4.72 -7.02 23.51
CA ALA A 32 5.81 -6.26 24.11
C ALA A 32 6.48 -6.97 25.31
N ALA A 33 5.83 -7.99 25.90
CA ALA A 33 6.34 -8.71 27.06
C ALA A 33 7.61 -9.53 26.75
N ASP A 34 7.85 -9.86 25.49
CA ASP A 34 8.79 -10.92 25.11
C ASP A 34 10.23 -10.42 24.88
N ALA A 35 10.42 -9.20 24.35
CA ALA A 35 11.73 -8.55 24.19
C ALA A 35 11.61 -7.10 23.70
N PRO A 36 12.63 -6.22 23.91
CA PRO A 36 12.74 -4.96 23.19
C PRO A 36 12.89 -5.24 21.69
N GLY A 37 11.82 -5.01 20.92
CA GLY A 37 11.73 -5.28 19.49
C GLY A 37 10.69 -6.33 19.07
N GLY A 38 10.04 -7.00 20.03
CA GLY A 38 9.02 -8.02 19.76
C GLY A 38 9.59 -9.39 19.32
N PRO A 39 8.73 -10.39 19.08
CA PRO A 39 9.15 -11.73 18.67
C PRO A 39 9.72 -11.76 17.24
N ASP A 40 10.64 -12.69 16.94
CA ASP A 40 11.26 -12.83 15.61
C ASP A 40 10.21 -13.12 14.53
N PRO A 41 9.97 -12.19 13.58
CA PRO A 41 8.96 -12.34 12.54
C PRO A 41 9.10 -13.60 11.67
N LYS A 42 10.33 -14.11 11.49
CA LYS A 42 10.59 -15.30 10.67
C LYS A 42 10.14 -16.60 11.34
N GLY A 43 10.06 -16.61 12.68
CA GLY A 43 9.63 -17.77 13.46
C GLY A 43 8.13 -17.85 13.69
N ALA A 44 7.35 -16.91 13.15
CA ALA A 44 5.91 -16.82 13.38
C ALA A 44 5.15 -17.95 12.67
N PRO A 45 4.23 -18.67 13.36
CA PRO A 45 3.36 -19.65 12.71
C PRO A 45 2.42 -19.00 11.69
N ASP A 46 2.21 -19.64 10.53
CA ASP A 46 1.36 -19.14 9.44
C ASP A 46 -0.06 -18.74 9.90
N GLN A 47 -0.63 -19.47 10.87
CA GLN A 47 -1.94 -19.15 11.44
C GLN A 47 -1.95 -17.80 12.15
N VAL A 48 -0.91 -17.50 12.93
CA VAL A 48 -0.78 -16.22 13.65
C VAL A 48 -0.55 -15.07 12.67
N VAL A 49 0.31 -15.29 11.67
CA VAL A 49 0.57 -14.29 10.62
C VAL A 49 -0.72 -13.95 9.87
N ARG A 50 -1.51 -14.97 9.51
CA ARG A 50 -2.80 -14.78 8.84
C ARG A 50 -3.78 -14.01 9.72
N ALA A 51 -3.91 -14.40 11.00
CA ALA A 51 -4.81 -13.74 11.94
C ALA A 51 -4.42 -12.27 12.18
N LEU A 52 -3.14 -11.99 12.46
CA LEU A 52 -2.65 -10.62 12.64
C LEU A 52 -2.81 -9.80 11.36
N SER A 53 -2.49 -10.35 10.19
CA SER A 53 -2.64 -9.66 8.90
C SER A 53 -4.10 -9.38 8.53
N ALA A 54 -5.08 -10.01 9.18
CA ALA A 54 -6.49 -9.71 8.99
C ALA A 54 -6.94 -8.51 9.86
N VAL A 55 -6.29 -8.27 11.01
CA VAL A 55 -6.72 -7.26 11.99
C VAL A 55 -5.78 -6.06 12.12
N ASP A 56 -4.54 -6.16 11.64
CA ASP A 56 -3.46 -5.22 11.97
C ASP A 56 -3.75 -3.76 11.62
N ARG A 57 -4.41 -3.47 10.51
CA ARG A 57 -4.82 -2.09 10.17
C ARG A 57 -5.72 -1.52 11.27
N ALA A 58 -6.82 -2.22 11.58
CA ALA A 58 -7.78 -1.77 12.57
C ALA A 58 -7.15 -1.72 13.98
N TRP A 59 -6.33 -2.72 14.31
CA TRP A 59 -5.59 -2.79 15.56
C TRP A 59 -4.62 -1.62 15.74
N LEU A 60 -3.78 -1.32 14.73
CA LEU A 60 -2.82 -0.22 14.79
C LEU A 60 -3.50 1.14 14.90
N VAL A 61 -4.59 1.34 14.15
CA VAL A 61 -5.39 2.58 14.24
C VAL A 61 -5.99 2.72 15.64
N GLN A 62 -6.55 1.65 16.20
CA GLN A 62 -7.10 1.67 17.56
C GLN A 62 -6.02 1.88 18.63
N LEU A 63 -4.83 1.29 18.45
CA LEU A 63 -3.68 1.46 19.33
C LEU A 63 -3.23 2.94 19.35
N GLY A 64 -3.24 3.60 18.19
CA GLY A 64 -2.93 5.03 18.07
C GLY A 64 -4.02 5.97 18.60
N GLN A 65 -5.24 5.48 18.79
CA GLN A 65 -6.34 6.23 19.43
C GLN A 65 -6.26 6.23 20.97
N ASP A 66 -5.23 5.61 21.56
CA ASP A 66 -4.87 5.75 22.96
C ASP A 66 -3.71 6.77 23.10
N PRO A 67 -3.91 7.90 23.81
CA PRO A 67 -2.87 8.91 23.99
C PRO A 67 -1.75 8.44 24.93
N ASP A 68 -1.95 7.38 25.71
CA ASP A 68 -0.93 6.85 26.60
C ASP A 68 0.03 5.87 25.87
N THR A 69 -0.34 5.41 24.67
CA THR A 69 0.60 4.70 23.78
C THR A 69 1.60 5.69 23.20
N SER A 70 2.89 5.54 23.47
CA SER A 70 3.92 6.46 22.96
C SER A 70 4.09 6.35 21.44
N LYS A 71 4.67 7.39 20.81
CA LYS A 71 4.95 7.37 19.37
C LYS A 71 5.92 6.24 19.00
N GLU A 72 6.92 6.00 19.86
CA GLU A 72 7.89 4.92 19.68
C GLU A 72 7.23 3.55 19.74
N GLN A 73 6.27 3.35 20.64
CA GLN A 73 5.50 2.11 20.73
C GLN A 73 4.64 1.89 19.47
N LEU A 74 4.01 2.94 18.94
CA LEU A 74 3.27 2.86 17.68
C LEU A 74 4.18 2.52 16.50
N GLU A 75 5.34 3.17 16.41
CA GLU A 75 6.34 2.87 15.37
C GLU A 75 6.85 1.43 15.47
N GLN A 76 7.11 0.93 16.69
CA GLN A 76 7.48 -0.47 16.93
C GLN A 76 6.38 -1.44 16.48
N ALA A 77 5.12 -1.16 16.81
CA ALA A 77 3.99 -1.99 16.39
C ALA A 77 3.84 -2.02 14.86
N ILE A 78 3.97 -0.86 14.20
CA ILE A 78 3.94 -0.75 12.73
C ILE A 78 5.09 -1.55 12.12
N SER A 79 6.32 -1.37 12.63
CA SER A 79 7.50 -2.10 12.13
C SER A 79 7.37 -3.61 12.33
N LEU A 80 6.81 -4.06 13.45
CA LEU A 80 6.54 -5.48 13.68
C LEU A 80 5.58 -6.04 12.62
N CYS A 81 4.44 -5.40 12.39
CA CYS A 81 3.48 -5.83 11.36
C CYS A 81 4.09 -5.79 9.96
N GLN A 82 4.87 -4.75 9.64
CA GLN A 82 5.57 -4.63 8.35
C GLN A 82 6.55 -5.79 8.15
N ASN A 83 7.36 -6.10 9.16
CA ASN A 83 8.36 -7.16 9.10
C ASN A 83 7.70 -8.55 9.03
N LEU A 84 6.60 -8.77 9.77
CA LEU A 84 5.81 -10.00 9.71
C LEU A 84 5.22 -10.22 8.32
N ARG A 85 4.56 -9.19 7.76
CA ARG A 85 4.01 -9.30 6.41
C ARG A 85 5.10 -9.56 5.37
N ALA A 86 6.22 -8.84 5.44
CA ALA A 86 7.34 -9.01 4.51
C ALA A 86 7.99 -10.39 4.62
N ALA A 87 8.20 -10.91 5.84
CA ALA A 87 8.80 -12.24 6.06
C ALA A 87 7.95 -13.37 5.47
N HIS A 88 6.64 -13.17 5.38
CA HIS A 88 5.66 -14.15 4.93
C HIS A 88 5.01 -13.81 3.57
N GLY A 89 5.52 -12.80 2.87
CA GLY A 89 5.05 -12.42 1.52
C GLY A 89 3.64 -11.80 1.47
N TYR A 90 3.09 -11.31 2.58
CA TYR A 90 1.80 -10.62 2.60
C TYR A 90 1.92 -9.17 2.12
N SER A 91 0.85 -8.66 1.51
CA SER A 91 0.74 -7.24 1.11
C SER A 91 0.96 -6.30 2.28
N THR A 92 1.79 -5.27 2.12
CA THR A 92 1.98 -4.21 3.13
C THR A 92 1.05 -3.02 2.93
N LEU A 93 0.20 -3.05 1.90
CA LEU A 93 -0.73 -1.98 1.57
C LEU A 93 -1.71 -1.63 2.72
N PRO A 94 -2.29 -2.59 3.48
CA PRO A 94 -3.14 -2.26 4.63
C PRO A 94 -2.44 -1.40 5.68
N LEU A 95 -1.13 -1.59 5.87
CA LEU A 95 -0.33 -0.79 6.81
C LEU A 95 -0.07 0.62 6.31
N ARG A 96 -0.07 0.84 4.99
CA ARG A 96 -0.02 2.20 4.42
C ARG A 96 -1.32 2.94 4.67
N TYR A 97 -2.46 2.27 4.50
CA TYR A 97 -3.76 2.85 4.87
C TYR A 97 -3.88 3.12 6.37
N ALA A 98 -3.36 2.23 7.23
CA ALA A 98 -3.29 2.48 8.67
C ALA A 98 -2.51 3.78 9.00
N ARG A 99 -1.39 4.05 8.31
CA ARG A 99 -0.61 5.29 8.48
C ARG A 99 -1.41 6.55 8.09
N VAL A 100 -2.18 6.48 7.00
CA VAL A 100 -3.10 7.55 6.61
C VAL A 100 -4.13 7.81 7.71
N GLU A 101 -4.77 6.76 8.22
CA GLU A 101 -5.79 6.85 9.27
C GLU A 101 -5.21 7.36 10.61
N LEU A 102 -3.97 6.98 10.93
CA LEU A 102 -3.23 7.45 12.10
C LEU A 102 -2.84 8.93 12.03
N SER A 103 -2.75 9.52 10.83
CA SER A 103 -2.35 10.93 10.68
C SER A 103 -3.29 11.88 11.45
N ALA A 104 -4.58 11.51 11.55
CA ALA A 104 -5.56 12.25 12.35
C ALA A 104 -5.23 12.29 13.84
N VAL A 105 -4.89 11.14 14.44
CA VAL A 105 -4.56 11.05 15.87
C VAL A 105 -3.18 11.64 16.18
N LEU A 106 -2.28 11.64 15.19
CA LEU A 106 -0.93 12.23 15.29
C LEU A 106 -0.93 13.74 15.05
N GLY A 107 -2.07 14.34 14.65
CA GLY A 107 -2.16 15.77 14.34
C GLY A 107 -1.39 16.18 13.08
N GLN A 108 -1.08 15.25 12.19
CA GLN A 108 -0.25 15.45 11.00
C GLN A 108 -1.10 15.68 9.75
N ARG A 109 -1.68 16.89 9.62
CA ARG A 109 -2.63 17.20 8.55
C ARG A 109 -2.02 17.07 7.16
N ASP A 110 -0.89 17.73 6.90
CA ASP A 110 -0.30 17.72 5.56
C ASP A 110 0.26 16.34 5.18
N GLU A 111 0.79 15.60 6.16
CA GLU A 111 1.33 14.25 5.95
C GLU A 111 0.22 13.26 5.54
N ALA A 112 -1.02 13.43 6.00
CA ALA A 112 -2.14 12.57 5.61
C ALA A 112 -2.34 12.54 4.09
N LEU A 113 -2.18 13.68 3.42
CA LEU A 113 -2.32 13.77 1.95
C LEU A 113 -1.20 13.04 1.24
N GLU A 114 0.03 13.26 1.69
CA GLU A 114 1.20 12.62 1.09
C GLU A 114 1.14 11.10 1.28
N GLN A 115 0.75 10.64 2.47
CA GLN A 115 0.58 9.21 2.77
C GLN A 115 -0.56 8.60 1.92
N LEU A 116 -1.70 9.30 1.75
CA LEU A 116 -2.80 8.80 0.91
C LEU A 116 -2.39 8.73 -0.57
N ARG A 117 -1.67 9.75 -1.03
CA ARG A 117 -1.11 9.83 -2.38
C ARG A 117 -0.19 8.65 -2.65
N GLU A 118 0.72 8.37 -1.72
CA GLU A 118 1.60 7.21 -1.78
C GLU A 118 0.82 5.89 -1.73
N ALA A 119 -0.11 5.73 -0.81
CA ALA A 119 -0.90 4.49 -0.70
C ALA A 119 -1.69 4.19 -1.99
N ARG A 120 -2.28 5.21 -2.63
CA ARG A 120 -2.96 5.08 -3.92
C ARG A 120 -2.02 4.63 -5.03
N LEU A 121 -0.81 5.19 -5.09
CA LEU A 121 0.19 4.76 -6.05
C LEU A 121 0.60 3.30 -5.82
N PHE A 122 0.52 2.78 -4.60
CA PHE A 122 0.95 1.42 -4.27
C PHE A 122 -0.21 0.41 -4.36
N SER A 123 -1.44 0.91 -4.47
CA SER A 123 -2.64 0.10 -4.67
C SER A 123 -2.83 -0.28 -6.14
N PHE A 124 -3.47 -1.43 -6.36
CA PHE A 124 -3.99 -1.82 -7.66
C PHE A 124 -5.50 -2.03 -7.54
N GLY A 125 -6.29 -1.31 -8.34
CA GLY A 125 -7.75 -1.47 -8.38
C GLY A 125 -8.51 -0.43 -7.56
N LYS A 126 -9.51 -0.86 -6.78
CA LYS A 126 -10.45 0.03 -6.09
C LYS A 126 -9.73 0.89 -5.04
N THR A 127 -10.08 2.17 -4.99
CA THR A 127 -9.63 3.09 -3.95
C THR A 127 -10.13 2.65 -2.60
N ASP A 128 -9.26 2.68 -1.59
CA ASP A 128 -9.63 2.39 -0.23
C ASP A 128 -10.49 3.51 0.38
N THR A 129 -11.77 3.21 0.59
CA THR A 129 -12.78 4.17 1.07
C THR A 129 -12.44 4.71 2.44
N GLY A 130 -11.97 3.86 3.37
CA GLY A 130 -11.60 4.25 4.73
C GLY A 130 -10.50 5.29 4.78
N ALA A 131 -9.38 5.05 4.08
CA ALA A 131 -8.24 5.98 4.06
C ALA A 131 -8.58 7.30 3.35
N VAL A 132 -9.36 7.24 2.26
CA VAL A 132 -9.84 8.45 1.57
C VAL A 132 -10.77 9.26 2.48
N LEU A 133 -11.72 8.62 3.17
CA LEU A 133 -12.62 9.27 4.10
C LEU A 133 -11.89 9.88 5.29
N ALA A 134 -10.94 9.16 5.89
CA ALA A 134 -10.13 9.67 7.00
C ALA A 134 -9.40 10.96 6.61
N THR A 135 -8.80 10.97 5.42
CA THR A 135 -8.10 12.12 4.86
C THR A 135 -9.05 13.27 4.57
N ALA A 136 -10.18 13.00 3.88
CA ALA A 136 -11.17 14.03 3.55
C ALA A 136 -11.74 14.69 4.81
N ARG A 137 -12.09 13.90 5.84
CA ARG A 137 -12.54 14.41 7.15
C ARG A 137 -11.46 15.19 7.89
N MET A 138 -10.19 14.85 7.70
CA MET A 138 -9.09 15.61 8.30
C MET A 138 -8.89 16.96 7.63
N HIS A 139 -9.21 17.07 6.34
CA HIS A 139 -9.07 18.30 5.54
C HIS A 139 -10.32 19.15 5.43
N ASP A 140 -11.45 18.71 6.01
CA ASP A 140 -12.77 19.29 5.78
C ASP A 140 -13.16 19.30 4.28
N ASP A 141 -12.65 18.34 3.49
CA ASP A 141 -12.99 18.16 2.06
C ASP A 141 -14.40 17.53 1.94
N TYR A 142 -15.42 18.34 2.14
CA TYR A 142 -16.82 17.89 2.19
C TYR A 142 -17.28 17.29 0.85
N SER A 143 -16.84 17.85 -0.28
CA SER A 143 -17.14 17.27 -1.59
C SER A 143 -16.46 15.91 -1.76
N GLY A 144 -15.21 15.77 -1.32
CA GLY A 144 -14.48 14.50 -1.30
C GLY A 144 -15.17 13.43 -0.44
N VAL A 145 -15.67 13.79 0.74
CA VAL A 145 -16.44 12.88 1.60
C VAL A 145 -17.70 12.39 0.88
N ILE A 146 -18.51 13.32 0.33
CA ILE A 146 -19.75 12.97 -0.38
C ILE A 146 -19.43 12.03 -1.55
N ASN A 147 -18.47 12.39 -2.40
CA ASN A 147 -18.12 11.59 -3.57
C ASN A 147 -17.67 10.18 -3.17
N THR A 148 -16.81 10.07 -2.16
CA THR A 148 -16.28 8.78 -1.69
C THR A 148 -17.39 7.90 -1.15
N THR A 149 -18.29 8.43 -0.32
CA THR A 149 -19.40 7.66 0.25
C THR A 149 -20.43 7.28 -0.82
N THR A 150 -20.76 8.18 -1.76
CA THR A 150 -21.73 7.85 -2.83
C THR A 150 -21.21 6.80 -3.81
N ALA A 151 -19.90 6.71 -4.01
CA ALA A 151 -19.27 5.68 -4.84
C ALA A 151 -19.17 4.32 -4.14
N ALA A 152 -19.25 4.28 -2.81
CA ALA A 152 -19.23 3.07 -2.03
C ALA A 152 -20.63 2.44 -1.95
N PRO A 153 -20.82 1.16 -2.31
CA PRO A 153 -22.12 0.51 -2.21
C PRO A 153 -22.50 0.30 -0.74
N ASN A 154 -23.65 0.82 -0.32
CA ASN A 154 -24.22 0.51 0.99
C ASN A 154 -24.60 -0.98 1.05
N ARG A 155 -23.93 -1.75 1.89
CA ARG A 155 -24.19 -3.18 2.09
C ARG A 155 -24.49 -3.45 3.56
N VAL A 156 -25.62 -2.90 4.02
CA VAL A 156 -26.05 -2.94 5.43
C VAL A 156 -26.03 -4.36 6.01
N ASP A 157 -26.45 -5.35 5.22
CA ASP A 157 -26.51 -6.76 5.64
C ASP A 157 -25.14 -7.45 5.69
N VAL A 158 -24.13 -6.89 5.04
CA VAL A 158 -22.77 -7.47 4.92
C VAL A 158 -21.81 -6.78 5.89
N ASP A 159 -21.87 -5.45 5.97
CA ASP A 159 -21.03 -4.66 6.86
C ASP A 159 -21.81 -3.44 7.42
N PRO A 160 -22.52 -3.61 8.55
CA PRO A 160 -23.26 -2.53 9.16
C PRO A 160 -22.36 -1.45 9.76
N VAL A 161 -21.11 -1.78 10.13
CA VAL A 161 -20.18 -0.82 10.74
C VAL A 161 -19.57 0.09 9.67
N GLU A 162 -19.10 -0.46 8.57
CA GLU A 162 -18.61 0.34 7.42
C GLU A 162 -19.74 1.24 6.90
N THR A 163 -20.97 0.69 6.77
CA THR A 163 -22.13 1.48 6.35
C THR A 163 -22.42 2.62 7.33
N ALA A 164 -22.36 2.37 8.65
CA ALA A 164 -22.55 3.41 9.65
C ALA A 164 -21.46 4.49 9.60
N GLN A 165 -20.20 4.11 9.35
CA GLN A 165 -19.10 5.07 9.19
C GLN A 165 -19.31 5.97 7.98
N GLY A 166 -19.74 5.40 6.84
CA GLY A 166 -20.04 6.16 5.62
C GLY A 166 -21.20 7.14 5.82
N LEU A 167 -22.32 6.67 6.38
CA LEU A 167 -23.50 7.50 6.64
C LEU A 167 -23.23 8.59 7.68
N GLY A 168 -22.47 8.29 8.75
CA GLY A 168 -22.07 9.28 9.75
C GLY A 168 -21.17 10.36 9.18
N ALA A 169 -20.21 9.97 8.32
CA ALA A 169 -19.27 10.89 7.71
C ALA A 169 -19.94 11.96 6.82
N VAL A 170 -21.07 11.67 6.17
CA VAL A 170 -21.73 12.60 5.22
C VAL A 170 -22.68 13.60 5.85
N LEU A 171 -23.07 13.44 7.12
CA LEU A 171 -24.07 14.32 7.76
C LEU A 171 -23.67 15.80 7.73
N VAL A 172 -22.47 16.12 8.22
CA VAL A 172 -21.94 17.50 8.23
C VAL A 172 -21.63 18.00 6.81
N PRO A 173 -21.00 17.22 5.90
CA PRO A 173 -20.86 17.59 4.49
C PRO A 173 -22.17 17.95 3.79
N TYR A 174 -23.25 17.19 3.99
CA TYR A 174 -24.56 17.49 3.43
C TYR A 174 -25.13 18.78 4.00
N LEU A 175 -25.01 19.00 5.32
CA LEU A 175 -25.37 20.27 5.94
C LEU A 175 -24.61 21.45 5.31
N ALA A 176 -23.29 21.31 5.11
CA ALA A 176 -22.45 22.33 4.49
C ALA A 176 -22.87 22.66 3.05
N HIS A 177 -23.32 21.65 2.30
CA HIS A 177 -23.81 21.80 0.92
C HIS A 177 -25.31 22.15 0.84
N LYS A 178 -25.99 22.41 1.98
CA LYS A 178 -27.43 22.68 2.06
C LYS A 178 -28.31 21.54 1.51
N ARG A 179 -27.81 20.30 1.56
CA ARG A 179 -28.49 19.07 1.15
C ARG A 179 -29.23 18.45 2.33
N LEU A 180 -30.22 19.17 2.86
CA LEU A 180 -30.86 18.84 4.14
C LEU A 180 -31.67 17.53 4.08
N VAL A 181 -32.31 17.24 2.95
CA VAL A 181 -33.10 16.00 2.80
C VAL A 181 -32.18 14.79 2.88
N GLU A 182 -31.05 14.83 2.15
CA GLU A 182 -30.09 13.73 2.16
C GLU A 182 -29.38 13.57 3.52
N ALA A 183 -29.19 14.66 4.26
CA ALA A 183 -28.70 14.60 5.63
C ALA A 183 -29.68 13.90 6.57
N GLU A 184 -30.97 14.22 6.48
CA GLU A 184 -32.01 13.60 7.30
C GLU A 184 -32.25 12.13 6.90
N ASP A 185 -32.18 11.79 5.61
CA ASP A 185 -32.25 10.41 5.15
C ASP A 185 -31.08 9.58 5.71
N ALA A 186 -29.85 10.09 5.62
CA ALA A 186 -28.68 9.43 6.20
C ALA A 186 -28.80 9.28 7.73
N PHE A 187 -29.30 10.30 8.43
CA PHE A 187 -29.57 10.26 9.87
C PHE A 187 -30.61 9.19 10.23
N ALA A 188 -31.69 9.09 9.45
CA ALA A 188 -32.74 8.10 9.64
C ALA A 188 -32.21 6.68 9.41
N SER A 189 -31.45 6.46 8.33
CA SER A 189 -30.81 5.17 8.05
C SER A 189 -29.85 4.75 9.17
N LEU A 190 -29.02 5.65 9.69
CA LEU A 190 -28.13 5.36 10.83
C LEU A 190 -28.89 4.87 12.06
N SER A 191 -30.10 5.38 12.29
CA SER A 191 -30.91 5.04 13.47
C SER A 191 -31.57 3.67 13.37
N GLN A 192 -31.57 3.05 12.18
CA GLN A 192 -32.11 1.71 11.92
C GLN A 192 -31.03 0.61 12.00
N LEU A 193 -29.76 0.99 12.06
CA LEU A 193 -28.65 0.03 12.11
C LEU A 193 -28.49 -0.56 13.51
N HIS A 194 -28.30 -1.87 13.57
CA HIS A 194 -27.91 -2.57 14.79
C HIS A 194 -26.38 -2.63 14.84
N LEU A 195 -25.79 -1.86 15.75
CA LEU A 195 -24.34 -1.67 15.83
C LEU A 195 -23.79 -2.22 17.14
N PRO A 196 -22.56 -2.77 17.15
CA PRO A 196 -21.81 -3.01 18.38
C PRO A 196 -21.64 -1.72 19.19
N ASP A 197 -21.55 -1.83 20.52
CA ASP A 197 -21.53 -0.68 21.43
C ASP A 197 -20.46 0.36 21.09
N ALA A 198 -19.27 -0.08 20.68
CA ALA A 198 -18.16 0.81 20.31
C ALA A 198 -18.40 1.56 18.98
N ALA A 199 -19.15 0.97 18.04
CA ALA A 199 -19.55 1.61 16.78
C ALA A 199 -20.78 2.51 16.98
N LEU A 200 -21.68 2.13 17.90
CA LEU A 200 -22.83 2.95 18.29
C LEU A 200 -22.38 4.29 18.87
N LEU A 201 -21.34 4.31 19.70
CA LEU A 201 -20.79 5.56 20.28
C LEU A 201 -20.25 6.51 19.20
N LEU A 202 -19.60 6.00 18.16
CA LEU A 202 -19.11 6.79 17.02
C LEU A 202 -20.29 7.40 16.25
N SER A 203 -21.26 6.56 15.85
CA SER A 203 -22.49 6.99 15.18
C SER A 203 -23.27 8.01 16.01
N PHE A 204 -23.28 7.87 17.33
CA PHE A 204 -23.87 8.84 18.24
C PHE A 204 -23.15 10.20 18.20
N GLY A 205 -21.82 10.21 18.21
CA GLY A 205 -21.02 11.43 18.08
C GLY A 205 -21.29 12.20 16.78
N ASP A 206 -21.26 11.52 15.63
CA ASP A 206 -21.52 12.13 14.31
C ASP A 206 -22.94 12.71 14.24
N ARG A 207 -23.94 12.01 14.79
CA ARG A 207 -25.34 12.49 14.87
C ARG A 207 -25.49 13.73 15.77
N LEU A 208 -24.80 13.77 16.92
CA LEU A 208 -24.84 14.93 17.80
C LEU A 208 -24.18 16.16 17.17
N GLU A 209 -23.06 15.98 16.49
CA GLU A 209 -22.40 17.08 15.76
C GLU A 209 -23.33 17.67 14.69
N TYR A 210 -23.99 16.82 13.91
CA TYR A 210 -24.99 17.26 12.92
C TYR A 210 -26.16 18.02 13.57
N LEU A 211 -26.77 17.46 14.62
CA LEU A 211 -27.91 18.10 15.29
C LEU A 211 -27.51 19.41 15.99
N GLY A 212 -26.31 19.47 16.58
CA GLY A 212 -25.74 20.70 17.12
C GLY A 212 -25.55 21.75 16.03
N LEU A 213 -24.89 21.41 14.92
CA LEU A 213 -24.63 22.39 13.85
C LEU A 213 -25.90 22.83 13.12
N SER A 214 -26.90 21.97 13.00
CA SER A 214 -28.21 22.31 12.42
C SER A 214 -29.18 22.97 13.41
N SER A 215 -28.71 23.32 14.62
CA SER A 215 -29.49 23.95 15.69
C SER A 215 -30.73 23.14 16.15
N GLN A 216 -30.71 21.82 15.95
CA GLN A 216 -31.74 20.87 16.41
C GLN A 216 -31.44 20.33 17.82
N TRP A 217 -31.08 21.21 18.75
CA TRP A 217 -30.59 20.82 20.07
C TRP A 217 -31.63 20.07 20.91
N GLN A 218 -32.94 20.34 20.75
CA GLN A 218 -34.00 19.61 21.45
C GLN A 218 -34.00 18.13 21.04
N ARG A 219 -33.85 17.86 19.73
CA ARG A 219 -33.80 16.50 19.17
C ARG A 219 -32.53 15.78 19.62
N ALA A 220 -31.42 16.51 19.77
CA ALA A 220 -30.19 15.97 20.32
C ALA A 220 -30.32 15.58 21.80
N ILE A 221 -30.91 16.43 22.65
CA ILE A 221 -31.16 16.10 24.06
C ILE A 221 -32.11 14.89 24.18
N ALA A 222 -33.14 14.82 23.33
CA ALA A 222 -34.01 13.64 23.26
C ALA A 222 -33.21 12.39 22.86
N LEU A 223 -32.35 12.48 21.84
CA LEU A 223 -31.47 11.38 21.43
C LEU A 223 -30.56 10.93 22.59
N MET A 224 -29.97 11.87 23.35
CA MET A 224 -29.16 11.56 24.53
C MET A 224 -29.94 10.81 25.61
N ARG A 225 -31.21 11.17 25.85
CA ARG A 225 -32.08 10.51 26.84
C ARG A 225 -32.46 9.09 26.47
N HIS A 226 -32.53 8.79 25.17
CA HIS A 226 -33.01 7.51 24.66
C HIS A 226 -31.90 6.58 24.13
N THR A 227 -30.65 7.03 24.13
CA THR A 227 -29.51 6.21 23.70
C THR A 227 -28.78 5.66 24.92
N ASN A 228 -28.66 4.35 25.02
CA ASN A 228 -27.86 3.70 26.07
C ASN A 228 -26.41 3.54 25.61
N LEU A 229 -25.48 4.27 26.21
CA LEU A 229 -24.06 4.31 25.82
C LEU A 229 -23.20 3.39 26.70
N LYS A 230 -23.46 2.08 26.66
CA LYS A 230 -22.66 1.09 27.40
C LYS A 230 -21.21 0.99 26.92
N GLY A 231 -20.92 1.37 25.67
CA GLY A 231 -19.60 1.24 25.04
C GLY A 231 -18.52 2.24 25.50
N ALA A 232 -18.81 3.15 26.42
CA ALA A 232 -17.84 4.18 26.82
C ALA A 232 -16.58 3.61 27.47
N SER A 233 -16.68 2.51 28.22
CA SER A 233 -15.54 1.84 28.85
C SER A 233 -14.61 1.14 27.86
N GLU A 234 -15.15 0.72 26.72
CA GLU A 234 -14.43 -0.01 25.66
C GLU A 234 -13.92 0.90 24.55
N ALA A 235 -14.42 2.14 24.51
CA ALA A 235 -14.05 3.15 23.53
C ALA A 235 -12.63 3.67 23.71
N SER A 236 -12.04 4.12 22.61
CA SER A 236 -10.78 4.84 22.62
C SER A 236 -10.96 6.29 23.09
N ALA A 237 -9.89 6.90 23.57
CA ALA A 237 -9.88 8.31 23.95
C ALA A 237 -10.28 9.20 22.76
N TRP A 238 -9.79 8.85 21.55
CA TRP A 238 -10.15 9.55 20.32
C TRP A 238 -11.66 9.55 20.07
N ARG A 239 -12.34 8.40 20.21
CA ARG A 239 -13.79 8.31 20.01
C ARG A 239 -14.54 9.12 21.06
N LEU A 240 -14.18 8.98 22.34
CA LEU A 240 -14.81 9.73 23.43
C LEU A 240 -14.65 11.25 23.26
N MET A 241 -13.47 11.71 22.86
CA MET A 241 -13.20 13.11 22.57
C MET A 241 -14.07 13.63 21.41
N ASN A 242 -14.18 12.88 20.31
CA ASN A 242 -15.03 13.27 19.18
C ASN A 242 -16.52 13.30 19.55
N THR A 243 -17.00 12.35 20.36
CA THR A 243 -18.37 12.36 20.87
C THR A 243 -18.60 13.55 21.82
N ALA A 244 -17.61 13.91 22.65
CA ALA A 244 -17.67 15.08 23.52
C ALA A 244 -17.75 16.40 22.72
N VAL A 245 -17.08 16.49 21.57
CA VAL A 245 -17.21 17.65 20.66
C VAL A 245 -18.66 17.80 20.17
N GLY A 246 -19.32 16.71 19.75
CA GLY A 246 -20.73 16.72 19.36
C GLY A 246 -21.66 17.14 20.51
N LEU A 247 -21.42 16.60 21.71
CA LEU A 247 -22.15 17.01 22.92
C LEU A 247 -21.97 18.50 23.24
N ALA A 248 -20.75 19.02 23.15
CA ALA A 248 -20.45 20.43 23.41
C ALA A 248 -21.20 21.37 22.44
N LEU A 249 -21.27 21.01 21.16
CA LEU A 249 -22.05 21.77 20.17
C LEU A 249 -23.53 21.83 20.53
N VAL A 250 -24.12 20.70 20.94
CA VAL A 250 -25.52 20.65 21.38
C VAL A 250 -25.76 21.55 22.60
N MET A 251 -24.90 21.46 23.62
CA MET A 251 -25.04 22.30 24.82
C MET A 251 -24.86 23.79 24.50
N ARG A 252 -23.91 24.12 23.60
CA ARG A 252 -23.69 25.50 23.13
C ARG A 252 -24.93 26.06 22.45
N GLU A 253 -25.56 25.32 21.53
CA GLU A 253 -26.76 25.77 20.85
C GLU A 253 -27.97 25.86 21.79
N ALA A 254 -28.10 24.95 22.75
CA ALA A 254 -29.13 25.05 23.78
C ALA A 254 -28.91 26.30 24.67
N ASN A 255 -27.67 26.61 25.04
CA ASN A 255 -27.32 27.83 25.78
C ASN A 255 -27.66 29.09 24.98
N ARG A 256 -27.36 29.11 23.67
CA ARG A 256 -27.71 30.22 22.75
C ARG A 256 -29.22 30.42 22.61
N ALA A 257 -30.01 29.38 22.84
CA ALA A 257 -31.47 29.41 22.85
C ALA A 257 -32.06 29.67 24.26
N ASP A 258 -31.28 30.28 25.17
CA ASP A 258 -31.66 30.61 26.56
C ASP A 258 -32.09 29.39 27.42
N TYR A 259 -31.67 28.18 27.04
CA TYR A 259 -31.96 26.95 27.77
C TYR A 259 -30.88 26.57 28.80
N GLY A 260 -29.84 27.40 28.95
CA GLY A 260 -28.65 27.05 29.74
C GLY A 260 -28.88 26.82 31.23
N ASN A 261 -29.84 27.53 31.84
CA ASN A 261 -30.18 27.41 33.26
C ASN A 261 -31.12 26.23 33.56
N ARG A 262 -31.52 25.45 32.55
CA ARG A 262 -32.41 24.30 32.70
C ARG A 262 -31.61 23.04 32.97
N ALA A 263 -32.23 22.10 33.68
CA ALA A 263 -31.68 20.78 33.92
C ALA A 263 -31.51 20.01 32.60
N LEU A 264 -30.38 19.31 32.46
CA LEU A 264 -30.07 18.46 31.30
C LEU A 264 -31.12 17.36 31.12
N GLY A 265 -31.63 16.81 32.21
CA GLY A 265 -32.66 15.77 32.22
C GLY A 265 -32.18 14.41 31.73
N THR A 266 -30.87 14.19 31.70
CA THR A 266 -30.22 12.89 31.52
C THR A 266 -28.90 12.87 32.27
N SER A 267 -28.48 11.71 32.74
CA SER A 267 -27.16 11.52 33.36
C SER A 267 -26.18 10.96 32.34
N LEU A 268 -24.92 11.39 32.41
CA LEU A 268 -23.82 10.90 31.59
C LEU A 268 -22.64 10.63 32.50
N THR A 269 -22.16 9.39 32.51
CA THR A 269 -21.04 8.99 33.37
C THR A 269 -20.05 8.17 32.55
N TRP A 270 -18.89 8.75 32.26
CA TRP A 270 -17.76 8.05 31.66
C TRP A 270 -16.60 8.05 32.65
N LYS A 271 -16.25 6.86 33.12
CA LYS A 271 -15.05 6.62 33.93
C LYS A 271 -13.91 6.20 33.02
N THR A 272 -12.87 7.02 32.93
CA THR A 272 -11.78 6.78 31.97
C THR A 272 -10.41 7.07 32.58
N PRO A 273 -9.33 6.43 32.10
CA PRO A 273 -7.97 6.73 32.57
C PRO A 273 -7.53 8.17 32.26
N TRP A 274 -8.20 8.85 31.32
CA TRP A 274 -7.79 10.16 30.82
C TRP A 274 -8.51 11.31 31.52
N GLY A 275 -9.47 10.99 32.40
CA GLY A 275 -10.33 11.91 33.11
C GLY A 275 -11.77 11.37 33.16
N ASP A 276 -12.53 11.80 34.16
CA ASP A 276 -13.93 11.42 34.30
C ASP A 276 -14.84 12.48 33.67
N LEU A 277 -15.91 12.04 33.02
CA LEU A 277 -17.02 12.89 32.62
C LEU A 277 -18.25 12.48 33.43
N GLU A 278 -18.63 13.31 34.39
CA GLU A 278 -19.79 13.06 35.25
C GLU A 278 -20.79 14.20 35.16
N LEU A 279 -21.99 13.85 34.72
CA LEU A 279 -23.15 14.72 34.69
C LEU A 279 -24.34 13.96 35.24
N THR A 280 -25.09 14.63 36.08
CA THR A 280 -26.38 14.19 36.61
C THR A 280 -27.52 14.82 35.82
N ALA A 281 -28.69 14.20 35.89
CA ALA A 281 -29.89 14.75 35.26
C ALA A 281 -30.28 16.16 35.75
N TRP A 282 -29.78 16.58 36.93
CA TRP A 282 -30.08 17.87 37.55
C TRP A 282 -29.08 18.97 37.19
N ASP A 283 -27.93 18.61 36.62
CA ASP A 283 -26.95 19.58 36.18
C ASP A 283 -27.53 20.50 35.10
N THR A 284 -27.15 21.77 35.16
CA THR A 284 -27.60 22.75 34.18
C THR A 284 -26.91 22.50 32.83
N VAL A 285 -27.58 22.85 31.73
CA VAL A 285 -27.00 22.75 30.38
C VAL A 285 -25.73 23.61 30.26
N ALA A 286 -25.68 24.76 30.92
CA ALA A 286 -24.47 25.58 31.00
C ALA A 286 -23.32 24.85 31.71
N HIS A 287 -23.57 24.25 32.87
CA HIS A 287 -22.56 23.45 33.57
C HIS A 287 -22.10 22.24 32.74
N ALA A 288 -23.04 21.55 32.08
CA ALA A 288 -22.74 20.44 31.21
C ALA A 288 -21.80 20.85 30.06
N TYR A 289 -22.00 22.02 29.46
CA TYR A 289 -21.11 22.57 28.44
C TYR A 289 -19.67 22.73 28.95
N ASP A 290 -19.48 23.33 30.12
CA ASP A 290 -18.14 23.56 30.70
C ASP A 290 -17.42 22.25 31.01
N VAL A 291 -18.13 21.28 31.59
CA VAL A 291 -17.59 19.96 31.95
C VAL A 291 -17.23 19.15 30.70
N ILE A 292 -18.11 19.12 29.69
CA ILE A 292 -17.88 18.38 28.43
C ILE A 292 -16.70 18.98 27.65
N THR A 293 -16.64 20.31 27.52
CA THR A 293 -15.54 20.98 26.81
C THR A 293 -14.21 20.79 27.52
N SER A 294 -14.19 20.85 28.86
CA SER A 294 -12.99 20.57 29.67
C SER A 294 -12.51 19.13 29.49
N PHE A 295 -13.43 18.16 29.44
CA PHE A 295 -13.09 16.76 29.17
C PHE A 295 -12.47 16.57 27.78
N ALA A 296 -13.08 17.13 26.73
CA ALA A 296 -12.55 17.05 25.37
C ALA A 296 -11.15 17.67 25.26
N ARG A 297 -10.94 18.85 25.86
CA ARG A 297 -9.64 19.54 25.93
C ARG A 297 -8.60 18.70 26.68
N GLY A 298 -8.98 18.10 27.81
CA GLY A 298 -8.10 17.24 28.60
C GLY A 298 -7.54 16.07 27.79
N ILE A 299 -8.37 15.41 26.97
CA ILE A 299 -7.91 14.34 26.08
C ILE A 299 -7.02 14.89 24.96
N ALA A 300 -7.42 15.98 24.30
CA ALA A 300 -6.64 16.56 23.20
C ALA A 300 -5.23 16.97 23.62
N VAL A 301 -5.08 17.58 24.81
CA VAL A 301 -3.77 17.97 25.35
C VAL A 301 -2.86 16.75 25.55
N ARG A 302 -3.41 15.59 25.94
CA ARG A 302 -2.62 14.35 26.07
C ARG A 302 -2.10 13.87 24.71
N PHE A 303 -2.94 13.89 23.68
CA PHE A 303 -2.51 13.57 22.31
C PHE A 303 -1.42 14.53 21.82
N ASP A 304 -1.62 15.83 22.01
CA ASP A 304 -0.67 16.87 21.62
C ASP A 304 0.67 16.71 22.36
N THR A 305 0.62 16.39 23.65
CA THR A 305 1.81 16.07 24.45
C THR A 305 2.54 14.84 23.91
N ARG A 306 1.80 13.75 23.60
CA ARG A 306 2.37 12.55 22.97
C ARG A 306 3.00 12.87 21.60
N ASN A 307 2.36 13.73 20.81
CA ASN A 307 2.73 14.02 19.43
C ASN A 307 3.84 15.08 19.31
N GLY A 308 4.06 15.89 20.35
CA GLY A 308 4.94 17.05 20.31
C GLY A 308 4.43 18.18 19.40
N ASN A 309 3.11 18.29 19.21
CA ASN A 309 2.46 19.31 18.39
C ASN A 309 1.14 19.79 19.03
N ASN A 310 0.39 20.67 18.36
CA ASN A 310 -0.92 21.16 18.82
C ASN A 310 -2.06 20.81 17.85
N GLY A 311 -1.85 19.80 16.99
CA GLY A 311 -2.75 19.52 15.87
C GLY A 311 -4.12 19.03 16.33
N VAL A 312 -4.18 18.26 17.43
CA VAL A 312 -5.42 17.70 17.94
C VAL A 312 -6.22 18.75 18.70
N SER A 313 -5.60 19.52 19.61
CA SER A 313 -6.29 20.61 20.32
C SER A 313 -6.81 21.68 19.36
N TYR A 314 -6.00 22.11 18.40
CA TYR A 314 -6.43 23.07 17.39
C TYR A 314 -7.66 22.58 16.62
N ARG A 315 -7.65 21.30 16.20
CA ARG A 315 -8.77 20.70 15.48
C ARG A 315 -10.05 20.65 16.31
N ILE A 316 -9.97 20.24 17.58
CA ILE A 316 -11.18 20.13 18.41
C ILE A 316 -11.75 21.51 18.77
N GLU A 317 -10.92 22.52 19.01
CA GLU A 317 -11.40 23.90 19.24
C GLU A 317 -12.11 24.43 17.98
N MET A 318 -11.52 24.24 16.81
CA MET A 318 -12.13 24.64 15.54
C MET A 318 -13.49 23.96 15.28
N ARG A 319 -13.64 22.70 15.69
CA ARG A 319 -14.91 21.97 15.58
C ARG A 319 -15.93 22.40 16.64
N MET A 320 -15.53 22.55 17.91
CA MET A 320 -16.41 23.05 18.97
C MET A 320 -16.87 24.51 18.73
N ALA A 321 -16.09 25.29 17.99
CA ALA A 321 -16.43 26.65 17.57
C ALA A 321 -17.09 26.72 16.18
N ALA A 322 -17.33 25.59 15.51
CA ALA A 322 -17.90 25.57 14.16
C ALA A 322 -19.34 26.09 14.14
N GLU A 323 -19.74 26.70 13.03
CA GLU A 323 -21.10 27.16 12.76
C GLU A 323 -21.52 26.73 11.37
N ALA A 324 -22.80 26.37 11.18
CA ALA A 324 -23.31 25.88 9.91
C ALA A 324 -23.04 26.84 8.74
N ALA A 325 -23.19 28.15 8.96
CA ALA A 325 -22.95 29.17 7.94
C ALA A 325 -21.49 29.21 7.45
N GLY A 326 -20.53 28.84 8.31
CA GLY A 326 -19.10 28.84 8.01
C GLY A 326 -18.58 27.54 7.39
N LEU A 327 -19.36 26.45 7.40
CA LEU A 327 -18.89 25.13 6.94
C LEU A 327 -18.46 25.16 5.47
N ALA A 328 -19.27 25.72 4.57
CA ALA A 328 -18.94 25.77 3.15
C ALA A 328 -17.61 26.50 2.87
N SER A 329 -17.29 27.53 3.64
CA SER A 329 -16.04 28.29 3.51
C SER A 329 -14.80 27.53 4.00
N ARG A 330 -14.98 26.50 4.84
CA ARG A 330 -13.91 25.62 5.33
C ARG A 330 -13.62 24.46 4.37
N SER A 331 -14.49 24.22 3.39
CA SER A 331 -14.32 23.15 2.43
C SER A 331 -13.18 23.45 1.48
N TYR A 332 -12.02 22.83 1.72
CA TYR A 332 -10.95 22.77 0.74
C TYR A 332 -11.42 21.80 -0.36
N GLY A 333 -11.59 22.30 -1.59
CA GLY A 333 -12.06 21.48 -2.73
C GLY A 333 -11.23 20.21 -2.94
N THR A 334 -11.74 19.25 -3.72
CA THR A 334 -11.33 17.83 -3.79
C THR A 334 -9.85 17.50 -3.63
N VAL A 335 -9.37 17.57 -2.39
CA VAL A 335 -8.04 17.14 -1.96
C VAL A 335 -7.86 15.64 -2.20
N THR A 336 -8.98 14.93 -2.27
CA THR A 336 -9.09 13.51 -2.58
C THR A 336 -9.23 13.18 -4.07
N SER A 337 -9.39 14.15 -4.97
CA SER A 337 -9.37 13.86 -6.42
C SER A 337 -7.92 13.66 -6.88
N ALA A 338 -7.64 12.60 -7.63
CA ALA A 338 -6.40 12.52 -8.38
C ALA A 338 -6.36 13.75 -9.28
N VAL A 339 -5.33 14.59 -9.13
CA VAL A 339 -5.18 15.84 -9.88
C VAL A 339 -5.49 15.56 -11.36
N PRO A 340 -6.38 16.33 -12.01
CA PRO A 340 -6.61 16.16 -13.43
C PRO A 340 -5.31 16.53 -14.14
N ALA A 341 -4.51 15.52 -14.43
CA ALA A 341 -3.36 15.68 -15.30
C ALA A 341 -3.86 16.21 -16.64
N ASP A 342 -3.13 17.17 -17.20
CA ASP A 342 -3.42 17.73 -18.51
C ASP A 342 -3.64 16.58 -19.51
N ARG A 343 -4.85 16.49 -20.09
CA ARG A 343 -5.23 15.40 -21.02
C ARG A 343 -4.26 15.30 -22.21
N SER A 344 -3.64 16.41 -22.60
CA SER A 344 -2.61 16.41 -23.65
C SER A 344 -1.34 15.69 -23.20
N ARG A 345 -0.95 15.83 -21.93
CA ARG A 345 0.18 15.13 -21.31
C ARG A 345 -0.12 13.64 -21.16
N LEU A 346 -1.34 13.28 -20.76
CA LEU A 346 -1.75 11.87 -20.60
C LEU A 346 -1.67 11.09 -21.92
N ARG A 347 -1.93 11.74 -23.06
CA ARG A 347 -1.86 11.12 -24.39
C ARG A 347 -0.44 11.03 -24.94
N ASN A 348 0.52 11.76 -24.38
CA ASN A 348 1.90 11.77 -24.88
C ASN A 348 2.77 10.71 -24.19
N GLN A 349 2.48 9.43 -24.47
CA GLN A 349 3.18 8.29 -23.89
C GLN A 349 4.68 8.28 -24.18
N GLY A 350 5.11 8.78 -25.34
CA GLY A 350 6.52 8.86 -25.70
C GLY A 350 7.30 9.83 -24.81
N ALA A 351 6.71 10.97 -24.47
CA ALA A 351 7.30 11.90 -23.51
C ALA A 351 7.35 11.32 -22.10
N LEU A 352 6.27 10.65 -21.68
CA LEU A 352 6.21 9.98 -20.38
C LEU A 352 7.26 8.87 -20.24
N LEU A 353 7.42 8.04 -21.27
CA LEU A 353 8.45 6.99 -21.29
C LEU A 353 9.86 7.58 -21.15
N LYS A 354 10.16 8.68 -21.85
CA LYS A 354 11.44 9.38 -21.74
C LYS A 354 11.67 9.91 -20.34
N GLU A 355 10.65 10.52 -19.73
CA GLU A 355 10.71 11.06 -18.36
C GLU A 355 10.95 9.95 -17.32
N VAL A 356 10.28 8.80 -17.45
CA VAL A 356 10.49 7.64 -16.57
C VAL A 356 11.91 7.09 -16.72
N ARG A 357 12.42 6.94 -17.95
CA ARG A 357 13.80 6.46 -18.20
C ARG A 357 14.85 7.41 -17.63
N GLU A 358 14.63 8.72 -17.74
CA GLU A 358 15.47 9.74 -17.11
C GLU A 358 15.50 9.57 -15.59
N LEU A 359 14.32 9.44 -14.95
CA LEU A 359 14.20 9.24 -13.50
C LEU A 359 14.87 7.96 -13.01
N LEU A 360 14.72 6.86 -13.73
CA LEU A 360 15.41 5.59 -13.42
C LEU A 360 16.92 5.72 -13.54
N THR A 361 17.41 6.56 -14.46
CA THR A 361 18.84 6.82 -14.61
C THR A 361 19.36 7.70 -13.47
N LEU A 362 18.64 8.77 -13.14
CA LEU A 362 18.97 9.68 -12.04
C LEU A 362 18.94 8.97 -10.68
N SER A 363 17.94 8.12 -10.44
CA SER A 363 17.79 7.38 -9.18
C SER A 363 18.93 6.38 -8.94
N ARG A 364 19.51 5.81 -10.01
CA ARG A 364 20.71 4.95 -9.90
C ARG A 364 21.97 5.72 -9.52
N GLY A 365 22.09 6.97 -9.97
CA GLY A 365 23.26 7.82 -9.69
C GLY A 365 23.19 8.51 -8.33
N TYR A 366 22.03 9.11 -8.02
CA TYR A 366 21.84 9.98 -6.85
C TYR A 366 20.98 9.35 -5.73
N GLY A 367 20.42 8.16 -5.96
CA GLY A 367 19.47 7.52 -5.06
C GLY A 367 18.03 7.97 -5.31
N MET A 368 17.06 7.07 -5.08
CA MET A 368 15.63 7.36 -5.32
C MET A 368 15.13 8.54 -4.48
N GLU A 369 15.66 8.74 -3.27
CA GLU A 369 15.22 9.82 -2.39
C GLU A 369 15.41 11.21 -3.01
N SER A 370 16.51 11.42 -3.74
CA SER A 370 16.83 12.69 -4.40
C SER A 370 15.81 13.11 -5.48
N VAL A 371 15.11 12.13 -6.07
CA VAL A 371 14.14 12.33 -7.16
C VAL A 371 12.72 11.91 -6.76
N ARG A 372 12.49 11.55 -5.49
CA ARG A 372 11.27 10.89 -5.01
C ARG A 372 10.00 11.65 -5.38
N GLN A 373 9.97 12.96 -5.14
CA GLN A 373 8.78 13.78 -5.44
C GLN A 373 8.47 13.85 -6.94
N ARG A 374 9.51 14.01 -7.78
CA ARG A 374 9.34 14.00 -9.24
C ARG A 374 8.89 12.60 -9.70
N ALA A 375 9.52 11.56 -9.20
CA ALA A 375 9.17 10.17 -9.49
C ALA A 375 7.72 9.83 -9.12
N MET A 376 7.26 10.24 -7.94
CA MET A 376 5.86 10.08 -7.51
C MET A 376 4.89 10.79 -8.46
N SER A 377 5.15 12.05 -8.80
CA SER A 377 4.29 12.81 -9.72
C SER A 377 4.24 12.22 -11.14
N THR A 378 5.39 11.79 -11.67
CA THR A 378 5.46 11.12 -12.96
C THR A 378 4.72 9.78 -12.91
N ALA A 379 4.88 8.99 -11.84
CA ALA A 379 4.23 7.71 -11.66
C ALA A 379 2.70 7.82 -11.62
N GLU A 380 2.14 8.85 -10.98
CA GLU A 380 0.71 9.13 -11.01
C GLU A 380 0.20 9.48 -12.41
N THR A 381 0.95 10.34 -13.11
CA THR A 381 0.61 10.75 -14.47
C THR A 381 0.62 9.55 -15.42
N VAL A 382 1.61 8.66 -15.28
CA VAL A 382 1.70 7.42 -16.07
C VAL A 382 0.57 6.46 -15.70
N SER A 383 0.27 6.29 -14.41
CA SER A 383 -0.88 5.49 -13.97
C SER A 383 -2.19 5.97 -14.58
N ALA A 384 -2.44 7.28 -14.58
CA ALA A 384 -3.64 7.85 -15.19
C ALA A 384 -3.63 7.66 -16.71
N SER A 385 -2.49 7.90 -17.37
CA SER A 385 -2.31 7.69 -18.81
C SER A 385 -2.65 6.26 -19.21
N LEU A 386 -2.06 5.26 -18.54
CA LEU A 386 -2.30 3.84 -18.84
C LEU A 386 -3.75 3.39 -18.56
N SER A 387 -4.48 4.10 -17.69
CA SER A 387 -5.90 3.83 -17.42
C SER A 387 -6.83 4.41 -18.49
N ASP A 388 -6.44 5.52 -19.13
CA ASP A 388 -7.19 6.22 -20.19
C ASP A 388 -7.01 5.58 -21.58
N VAL A 389 -6.03 4.70 -21.75
CA VAL A 389 -5.61 4.20 -23.06
C VAL A 389 -6.55 3.11 -23.57
N VAL A 390 -7.10 3.37 -24.76
CA VAL A 390 -8.08 2.52 -25.48
C VAL A 390 -7.61 2.24 -26.93
N ASP A 391 -6.43 2.71 -27.34
CA ASP A 391 -5.98 2.65 -28.74
C ASP A 391 -4.87 1.61 -28.97
N ASP A 392 -5.19 0.58 -29.75
CA ASP A 392 -4.29 -0.53 -30.09
C ASP A 392 -3.15 -0.13 -31.04
N SER A 393 -3.23 1.04 -31.70
CA SER A 393 -2.22 1.47 -32.70
C SER A 393 -0.85 1.83 -32.10
N ALA A 394 -0.74 1.96 -30.78
CA ALA A 394 0.48 2.31 -30.06
C ALA A 394 0.96 1.21 -29.09
N LEU A 395 0.56 -0.05 -29.30
CA LEU A 395 0.74 -1.14 -28.34
C LEU A 395 2.20 -1.34 -27.90
N GLU A 396 3.17 -1.27 -28.82
CA GLU A 396 4.60 -1.39 -28.49
C GLU A 396 5.06 -0.30 -27.50
N LEU A 397 4.67 0.96 -27.76
CA LEU A 397 5.00 2.09 -26.90
C LEU A 397 4.36 1.96 -25.51
N VAL A 398 3.12 1.45 -25.47
CA VAL A 398 2.40 1.19 -24.22
C VAL A 398 3.12 0.12 -23.41
N VAL A 399 3.53 -0.99 -24.02
CA VAL A 399 4.28 -2.06 -23.34
C VAL A 399 5.62 -1.56 -22.81
N ASP A 400 6.36 -0.78 -23.59
CA ASP A 400 7.60 -0.13 -23.17
C ASP A 400 7.39 0.78 -21.95
N LEU A 401 6.29 1.57 -21.98
CA LEU A 401 5.91 2.44 -20.87
C LEU A 401 5.53 1.64 -19.63
N ARG A 402 4.75 0.56 -19.76
CA ARG A 402 4.39 -0.33 -18.62
C ARG A 402 5.61 -0.98 -18.00
N LEU A 403 6.56 -1.46 -18.80
CA LEU A 403 7.83 -2.00 -18.31
C LEU A 403 8.67 -0.94 -17.58
N ALA A 404 8.78 0.26 -18.12
CA ALA A 404 9.45 1.37 -17.44
C ALA A 404 8.74 1.79 -16.15
N PHE A 405 7.40 1.82 -16.17
CA PHE A 405 6.56 2.18 -15.05
C PHE A 405 6.64 1.17 -13.90
N GLY A 406 6.54 -0.13 -14.18
CA GLY A 406 6.71 -1.18 -13.16
C GLY A 406 8.10 -1.11 -12.49
N ARG A 407 9.16 -0.80 -13.26
CA ARG A 407 10.49 -0.55 -12.70
C ARG A 407 10.54 0.69 -11.80
N LEU A 408 9.87 1.78 -12.19
CA LEU A 408 9.75 2.98 -11.37
C LEU A 408 8.99 2.69 -10.07
N LEU A 409 7.89 1.94 -10.15
CA LEU A 409 7.12 1.48 -8.99
C LEU A 409 7.97 0.64 -8.04
N ALA A 410 8.69 -0.36 -8.56
CA ALA A 410 9.59 -1.18 -7.75
C ALA A 410 10.68 -0.34 -7.06
N ALA A 411 11.25 0.64 -7.78
CA ALA A 411 12.25 1.53 -7.23
C ALA A 411 11.69 2.51 -6.18
N LEU A 412 10.40 2.86 -6.25
CA LEU A 412 9.67 3.60 -5.21
C LEU A 412 9.29 2.72 -4.00
N GLY A 413 9.42 1.38 -4.12
CA GLY A 413 9.03 0.40 -3.10
C GLY A 413 7.63 -0.17 -3.27
N ALA A 414 6.93 0.14 -4.37
CA ALA A 414 5.61 -0.37 -4.71
C ALA A 414 5.68 -1.76 -5.37
N ASN A 415 6.42 -2.67 -4.75
CA ASN A 415 6.78 -3.98 -5.33
C ASN A 415 5.56 -4.84 -5.70
N GLU A 416 4.51 -4.82 -4.88
CA GLU A 416 3.28 -5.59 -5.17
C GLU A 416 2.57 -5.07 -6.43
N ARG A 417 2.46 -3.75 -6.57
CA ARG A 417 1.89 -3.15 -7.78
C ARG A 417 2.79 -3.34 -8.99
N ALA A 418 4.10 -3.19 -8.82
CA ALA A 418 5.09 -3.42 -9.87
C ALA A 418 5.02 -4.85 -10.40
N GLU A 419 4.97 -5.84 -9.49
CA GLU A 419 4.79 -7.25 -9.85
C GLU A 419 3.54 -7.43 -10.71
N LYS A 420 2.41 -6.90 -10.27
CA LYS A 420 1.16 -7.01 -11.01
C LYS A 420 1.21 -6.36 -12.39
N GLU A 421 1.75 -5.14 -12.47
CA GLU A 421 1.94 -4.44 -13.75
C GLU A 421 2.80 -5.26 -14.72
N HIS A 422 3.84 -5.92 -14.20
CA HIS A 422 4.71 -6.78 -14.99
C HIS A 422 4.02 -8.09 -15.41
N LEU A 423 3.20 -8.70 -14.55
CA LEU A 423 2.41 -9.89 -14.93
C LEU A 423 1.38 -9.57 -16.02
N ASP A 424 0.63 -8.47 -15.87
CA ASP A 424 -0.35 -8.02 -16.87
C ASP A 424 0.34 -7.69 -18.20
N THR A 425 1.55 -7.11 -18.14
CA THR A 425 2.37 -6.85 -19.33
C THR A 425 2.89 -8.14 -19.97
N ALA A 426 3.29 -9.14 -19.17
CA ALA A 426 3.73 -10.42 -19.68
C ALA A 426 2.61 -11.15 -20.43
N GLU A 427 1.40 -11.17 -19.88
CA GLU A 427 0.22 -11.78 -20.51
C GLU A 427 -0.09 -11.09 -21.85
N LEU A 428 -0.10 -9.76 -21.87
CA LEU A 428 -0.29 -8.98 -23.08
C LEU A 428 0.79 -9.29 -24.13
N SER A 429 2.06 -9.28 -23.77
CA SER A 429 3.18 -9.57 -24.67
C SER A 429 3.15 -11.00 -25.22
N LEU A 430 2.77 -11.99 -24.41
CA LEU A 430 2.62 -13.38 -24.87
C LEU A 430 1.49 -13.48 -25.91
N SER A 431 0.38 -12.77 -25.71
CA SER A 431 -0.72 -12.76 -26.68
C SER A 431 -0.33 -12.21 -28.06
N GLN A 432 0.70 -11.34 -28.12
CA GLN A 432 1.24 -10.75 -29.34
C GLN A 432 2.44 -11.53 -29.92
N GLY A 433 2.91 -12.59 -29.24
CA GLY A 433 4.10 -13.34 -29.64
C GLY A 433 5.43 -12.62 -29.37
N TRP A 434 5.44 -11.63 -28.47
CA TRP A 434 6.63 -10.85 -28.10
C TRP A 434 7.41 -11.51 -26.95
N THR A 435 8.01 -12.67 -27.22
CA THR A 435 8.70 -13.51 -26.23
C THR A 435 9.79 -12.78 -25.45
N GLU A 436 10.50 -11.83 -26.06
CA GLU A 436 11.55 -11.03 -25.39
C GLU A 436 10.95 -10.20 -24.26
N THR A 437 9.88 -9.47 -24.57
CA THR A 437 9.23 -8.55 -23.63
C THR A 437 8.48 -9.31 -22.54
N SER A 438 7.88 -10.46 -22.86
CA SER A 438 7.24 -11.31 -21.85
C SER A 438 8.27 -11.92 -20.89
N CYS A 439 9.41 -12.40 -21.39
CA CYS A 439 10.50 -12.89 -20.54
C CYS A 439 11.04 -11.77 -19.63
N ALA A 440 11.26 -10.56 -20.16
CA ALA A 440 11.65 -9.40 -19.36
C ALA A 440 10.64 -9.09 -18.27
N ALA A 441 9.35 -9.03 -18.62
CA ALA A 441 8.27 -8.74 -17.71
C ALA A 441 8.17 -9.79 -16.59
N LEU A 442 8.21 -11.09 -16.92
CA LEU A 442 8.17 -12.18 -15.94
C LEU A 442 9.38 -12.16 -14.99
N ALA A 443 10.57 -11.84 -15.50
CA ALA A 443 11.76 -11.69 -14.67
C ALA A 443 11.66 -10.50 -13.71
N LEU A 444 11.14 -9.37 -14.18
CA LEU A 444 10.90 -8.19 -13.34
C LEU A 444 9.80 -8.47 -12.29
N ALA A 445 8.73 -9.20 -12.66
CA ALA A 445 7.69 -9.64 -11.74
C ALA A 445 8.26 -10.55 -10.65
N SER A 446 9.09 -11.53 -11.03
CA SER A 446 9.78 -12.42 -10.10
C SER A 446 10.65 -11.64 -9.11
N HIS A 447 11.42 -10.66 -9.60
CA HIS A 447 12.25 -9.81 -8.76
C HIS A 447 11.42 -8.91 -7.82
N ALA A 448 10.31 -8.35 -8.30
CA ALA A 448 9.41 -7.53 -7.48
C ALA A 448 8.77 -8.37 -6.36
N ALA A 449 8.30 -9.58 -6.67
CA ALA A 449 7.79 -10.54 -5.69
C ALA A 449 8.86 -10.91 -4.64
N GLN A 450 10.09 -11.16 -5.10
CA GLN A 450 11.22 -11.46 -4.23
C GLN A 450 11.55 -10.29 -3.29
N ALA A 451 11.51 -9.05 -3.80
CA ALA A 451 11.79 -7.84 -3.04
C ALA A 451 10.76 -7.57 -1.93
N ARG A 452 9.52 -8.05 -2.08
CA ARG A 452 8.49 -8.02 -1.02
C ARG A 452 8.43 -9.28 -0.15
N GLY A 453 9.34 -10.24 -0.36
CA GLY A 453 9.46 -11.47 0.43
C GLY A 453 8.52 -12.61 0.03
N ASP A 454 7.78 -12.49 -1.08
CA ASP A 454 6.92 -13.57 -1.58
C ASP A 454 7.69 -14.52 -2.50
N ASN A 455 8.37 -15.47 -1.86
CA ASN A 455 9.17 -16.50 -2.53
C ASN A 455 8.31 -17.44 -3.39
N ALA A 456 7.01 -17.56 -3.13
CA ALA A 456 6.12 -18.43 -3.90
C ALA A 456 5.71 -17.77 -5.22
N ALA A 457 5.28 -16.51 -5.18
CA ALA A 457 5.02 -15.73 -6.38
C ALA A 457 6.28 -15.51 -7.22
N SER A 458 7.41 -15.20 -6.57
CA SER A 458 8.73 -15.08 -7.22
C SER A 458 9.08 -16.33 -8.03
N ARG A 459 8.94 -17.52 -7.44
CA ARG A 459 9.20 -18.80 -8.11
C ARG A 459 8.23 -19.07 -9.26
N ARG A 460 6.93 -18.77 -9.08
CA ARG A 460 5.92 -18.95 -10.14
C ARG A 460 6.21 -18.09 -11.35
N ALA A 461 6.46 -16.80 -11.15
CA ALA A 461 6.81 -15.87 -12.23
C ALA A 461 8.11 -16.27 -12.92
N TRP A 462 9.12 -16.71 -12.16
CA TRP A 462 10.37 -17.21 -12.73
C TRP A 462 10.17 -18.49 -13.56
N GLN A 463 9.34 -19.42 -13.08
CA GLN A 463 9.05 -20.65 -13.81
C GLN A 463 8.30 -20.37 -15.12
N GLN A 464 7.33 -19.46 -15.12
CA GLN A 464 6.68 -18.99 -16.35
C GLN A 464 7.68 -18.34 -17.31
N CYS A 465 8.68 -17.62 -16.79
CA CYS A 465 9.76 -17.03 -17.59
C CYS A 465 10.55 -18.13 -18.32
N LEU A 466 10.96 -19.18 -17.60
CA LEU A 466 11.68 -20.33 -18.17
C LEU A 466 10.84 -21.07 -19.22
N GLU A 467 9.55 -21.27 -18.96
CA GLU A 467 8.62 -21.89 -19.90
C GLU A 467 8.51 -21.06 -21.19
N ALA A 468 8.41 -19.73 -21.09
CA ALA A 468 8.38 -18.85 -22.25
C ALA A 468 9.69 -18.91 -23.08
N MET A 469 10.85 -19.08 -22.42
CA MET A 469 12.15 -19.21 -23.11
C MET A 469 12.25 -20.48 -23.97
N THR A 470 11.47 -21.53 -23.70
CA THR A 470 11.49 -22.77 -24.51
C THR A 470 11.01 -22.55 -25.94
N THR A 471 10.18 -21.51 -26.15
CA THR A 471 9.66 -21.12 -27.47
C THR A 471 10.42 -19.92 -28.05
N TRP A 472 11.62 -19.64 -27.55
CA TRP A 472 12.41 -18.49 -27.96
C TRP A 472 12.71 -18.51 -29.47
N PRO A 473 12.42 -17.42 -30.21
CA PRO A 473 12.68 -17.38 -31.63
C PRO A 473 14.18 -17.37 -31.95
N MET A 474 14.60 -18.25 -32.86
CA MET A 474 16.02 -18.43 -33.21
C MET A 474 16.56 -17.41 -34.22
N ASN A 475 15.73 -16.49 -34.71
CA ASN A 475 16.12 -15.45 -35.66
C ASN A 475 16.64 -14.19 -34.96
N ARG A 476 17.70 -13.57 -35.51
CA ARG A 476 18.27 -12.30 -35.04
C ARG A 476 18.54 -12.25 -33.52
N PRO A 477 19.31 -13.20 -32.97
CA PRO A 477 19.51 -13.31 -31.52
C PRO A 477 20.08 -12.05 -30.87
N GLY A 478 20.99 -11.34 -31.55
CA GLY A 478 21.56 -10.10 -31.03
C GLY A 478 20.53 -8.96 -30.86
N GLU A 479 19.58 -8.84 -31.80
CA GLU A 479 18.50 -7.83 -31.74
C GLU A 479 17.52 -8.18 -30.62
N ARG A 480 17.07 -9.44 -30.56
CA ARG A 480 16.14 -9.93 -29.54
C ARG A 480 16.72 -9.86 -28.12
N CYS A 481 17.99 -10.21 -27.94
CA CYS A 481 18.69 -10.02 -26.67
C CYS A 481 18.82 -8.54 -26.30
N GLY A 482 18.99 -7.65 -27.29
CA GLY A 482 18.97 -6.21 -27.09
C GLY A 482 17.63 -5.75 -26.51
N ILE A 483 16.52 -6.12 -27.15
CA ILE A 483 15.16 -5.81 -26.69
C ILE A 483 14.94 -6.31 -25.26
N LEU A 484 15.31 -7.56 -24.96
CA LEU A 484 15.21 -8.15 -23.64
C LEU A 484 15.98 -7.33 -22.58
N VAL A 485 17.25 -7.00 -22.88
CA VAL A 485 18.11 -6.23 -21.97
C VAL A 485 17.58 -4.82 -21.74
N ASP A 486 17.07 -4.15 -22.77
CA ASP A 486 16.53 -2.80 -22.66
C ASP A 486 15.20 -2.77 -21.86
N ALA A 487 14.36 -3.79 -22.08
CA ALA A 487 13.13 -4.03 -21.34
C ALA A 487 13.39 -4.27 -19.84
N VAL A 488 14.37 -5.12 -19.51
CA VAL A 488 14.80 -5.34 -18.12
C VAL A 488 15.47 -4.09 -17.54
N GLY A 489 16.43 -3.51 -18.26
CA GLY A 489 17.19 -2.29 -17.94
C GLY A 489 18.06 -2.35 -16.68
N ASP A 490 17.88 -3.33 -15.78
CA ASP A 490 18.78 -3.63 -14.67
C ASP A 490 19.85 -4.66 -15.10
N PRO A 491 21.15 -4.33 -15.05
CA PRO A 491 22.21 -5.25 -15.48
C PRO A 491 22.24 -6.57 -14.69
N LEU A 492 21.91 -6.56 -13.40
CA LEU A 492 21.97 -7.76 -12.57
C LEU A 492 20.85 -8.73 -12.94
N ILE A 493 19.63 -8.23 -13.13
CA ILE A 493 18.50 -9.05 -13.60
C ILE A 493 18.77 -9.52 -15.04
N ALA A 494 19.29 -8.63 -15.91
CA ALA A 494 19.58 -8.98 -17.30
C ALA A 494 20.59 -10.14 -17.40
N VAL A 495 21.63 -10.16 -16.55
CA VAL A 495 22.58 -11.29 -16.48
C VAL A 495 21.87 -12.59 -16.08
N GLN A 496 20.98 -12.56 -15.10
CA GLN A 496 20.25 -13.75 -14.65
C GLN A 496 19.37 -14.31 -15.77
N VAL A 497 18.62 -13.46 -16.45
CA VAL A 497 17.72 -13.85 -17.54
C VAL A 497 18.50 -14.37 -18.74
N LEU A 498 19.56 -13.69 -19.17
CA LEU A 498 20.39 -14.15 -20.29
C LEU A 498 21.13 -15.45 -19.97
N SER A 499 21.57 -15.63 -18.72
CA SER A 499 22.17 -16.89 -18.28
C SER A 499 21.17 -18.04 -18.34
N ALA A 500 19.94 -17.83 -17.87
CA ALA A 500 18.88 -18.83 -17.94
C ALA A 500 18.51 -19.16 -19.40
N LEU A 501 18.40 -18.14 -20.25
CA LEU A 501 18.15 -18.32 -21.68
C LEU A 501 19.24 -19.15 -22.36
N ALA A 502 20.51 -18.91 -22.01
CA ALA A 502 21.63 -19.70 -22.52
C ALA A 502 21.57 -21.17 -22.07
N GLU A 503 21.18 -21.43 -20.81
CA GLU A 503 20.97 -22.79 -20.28
C GLU A 503 19.79 -23.50 -20.99
N VAL A 504 18.68 -22.81 -21.25
CA VAL A 504 17.53 -23.38 -21.98
C VAL A 504 17.88 -23.69 -23.43
N LEU A 505 18.58 -22.79 -24.12
CA LEU A 505 18.88 -22.95 -25.55
C LEU A 505 20.06 -23.87 -25.86
N VAL A 506 20.93 -24.15 -24.87
CA VAL A 506 21.98 -25.17 -25.04
C VAL A 506 21.41 -26.59 -24.99
N GLU A 507 20.24 -26.79 -24.38
CA GLU A 507 19.52 -28.05 -24.49
C GLU A 507 19.14 -28.28 -25.96
N GLY A 508 19.57 -29.42 -26.51
CA GLY A 508 19.41 -29.75 -27.93
C GLY A 508 20.50 -29.21 -28.86
N VAL A 509 21.58 -28.59 -28.35
CA VAL A 509 22.73 -28.19 -29.21
C VAL A 509 23.40 -29.39 -29.88
N GLU A 510 23.33 -30.57 -29.25
CA GLU A 510 23.88 -31.83 -29.75
C GLU A 510 23.05 -32.38 -30.94
N GLU A 511 21.76 -32.06 -30.97
CA GLU A 511 20.82 -32.45 -32.03
C GLU A 511 20.82 -31.43 -33.18
N ASP A 512 20.95 -30.15 -32.85
CA ASP A 512 21.00 -29.04 -33.79
C ASP A 512 22.20 -28.11 -33.52
N ASN A 513 23.31 -28.40 -34.21
CA ASN A 513 24.54 -27.63 -34.11
C ASN A 513 24.39 -26.16 -34.54
N SER A 514 23.31 -25.78 -35.26
CA SER A 514 23.06 -24.40 -35.65
C SER A 514 22.68 -23.50 -34.47
N ARG A 515 22.35 -24.09 -33.31
CA ARG A 515 22.09 -23.38 -32.05
C ARG A 515 23.37 -22.84 -31.39
N ALA A 516 24.51 -23.48 -31.59
CA ALA A 516 25.78 -23.08 -30.98
C ALA A 516 26.19 -21.60 -31.24
N PRO A 517 26.14 -21.05 -32.46
CA PRO A 517 26.43 -19.63 -32.69
C PRO A 517 25.42 -18.69 -32.02
N ILE A 518 24.15 -19.08 -31.90
CA ILE A 518 23.10 -18.31 -31.23
C ILE A 518 23.40 -18.23 -29.73
N VAL A 519 23.70 -19.36 -29.10
CA VAL A 519 24.09 -19.43 -27.68
C VAL A 519 25.36 -18.61 -27.40
N ARG A 520 26.35 -18.63 -28.31
CA ARG A 520 27.55 -17.77 -28.18
C ARG A 520 27.22 -16.28 -28.19
N GLU A 521 26.29 -15.84 -29.05
CA GLU A 521 25.85 -14.43 -29.05
C GLU A 521 25.17 -14.08 -27.71
N ILE A 522 24.36 -14.97 -27.15
CA ILE A 522 23.72 -14.77 -25.84
C ILE A 522 24.77 -14.65 -24.72
N ILE A 523 25.77 -15.54 -24.69
CA ILE A 523 26.88 -15.47 -23.72
C ILE A 523 27.65 -14.15 -23.86
N SER A 524 27.91 -13.70 -25.09
CA SER A 524 28.58 -12.43 -25.36
C SER A 524 27.78 -11.24 -24.79
N ARG A 525 26.45 -11.24 -24.98
CA ARG A 525 25.56 -10.21 -24.42
C ARG A 525 25.50 -10.28 -22.89
N ALA A 526 25.43 -11.47 -22.31
CA ALA A 526 25.44 -11.67 -20.88
C ALA A 526 26.75 -11.16 -20.26
N SER A 527 27.89 -11.46 -20.88
CA SER A 527 29.21 -10.98 -20.47
C SER A 527 29.32 -9.46 -20.51
N THR A 528 28.68 -8.82 -21.51
CA THR A 528 28.58 -7.36 -21.59
C THR A 528 27.77 -6.75 -20.44
N GLN A 529 26.76 -7.46 -19.93
CA GLN A 529 26.02 -7.00 -18.74
C GLN A 529 26.79 -7.28 -17.45
N VAL A 530 27.50 -8.41 -17.36
CA VAL A 530 28.38 -8.73 -16.22
C VAL A 530 29.40 -7.61 -15.97
N SER A 531 29.99 -7.04 -17.01
CA SER A 531 30.96 -5.93 -16.86
C SER A 531 30.34 -4.62 -16.34
N ARG A 532 29.02 -4.48 -16.42
CA ARG A 532 28.26 -3.34 -15.87
C ARG A 532 27.80 -3.57 -14.43
N CYS A 533 27.93 -4.78 -13.91
CA CYS A 533 27.54 -5.13 -12.54
C CYS A 533 28.69 -4.84 -11.57
N VAL A 534 28.40 -4.13 -10.47
CA VAL A 534 29.36 -3.93 -9.37
C VAL A 534 29.72 -5.28 -8.71
N ARG A 535 28.73 -6.18 -8.58
CA ARG A 535 28.89 -7.54 -8.07
C ARG A 535 28.05 -8.51 -8.91
N PRO A 536 28.67 -9.27 -9.84
CA PRO A 536 27.90 -10.18 -10.68
C PRO A 536 27.39 -11.39 -9.88
N PRO A 537 26.19 -11.91 -10.20
CA PRO A 537 25.63 -13.09 -9.54
C PRO A 537 26.48 -14.33 -9.86
N ARG A 538 27.18 -14.88 -8.85
CA ARG A 538 28.12 -16.02 -9.01
C ARG A 538 27.50 -17.21 -9.75
N ARG A 539 26.28 -17.58 -9.38
CA ARG A 539 25.55 -18.69 -10.03
C ARG A 539 25.35 -18.48 -11.54
N ALA A 540 25.06 -17.26 -11.96
CA ALA A 540 24.88 -16.94 -13.38
C ALA A 540 26.21 -16.94 -14.13
N ALA A 541 27.29 -16.44 -13.51
CA ALA A 541 28.63 -16.51 -14.10
C ALA A 541 29.11 -17.98 -14.27
N GLU A 542 28.88 -18.82 -13.27
CA GLU A 542 29.19 -20.26 -13.33
C GLU A 542 28.34 -20.98 -14.39
N ALA A 543 27.06 -20.64 -14.50
CA ALA A 543 26.17 -21.14 -15.54
C ALA A 543 26.67 -20.80 -16.94
N LEU A 544 27.00 -19.53 -17.20
CA LEU A 544 27.55 -19.11 -18.48
C LEU A 544 28.83 -19.86 -18.85
N ALA A 545 29.74 -20.09 -17.90
CA ALA A 545 30.96 -20.86 -18.13
C ALA A 545 30.67 -22.33 -18.49
N ARG A 546 29.72 -22.98 -17.81
CA ARG A 546 29.28 -24.34 -18.14
C ARG A 546 28.66 -24.42 -19.54
N VAL A 547 27.84 -23.44 -19.90
CA VAL A 547 27.23 -23.39 -21.23
C VAL A 547 28.29 -23.17 -22.30
N GLU A 548 29.28 -22.31 -22.06
CA GLU A 548 30.40 -22.06 -22.96
C GLU A 548 31.23 -23.33 -23.22
N GLU A 549 31.52 -24.10 -22.17
CA GLU A 549 32.22 -25.39 -22.29
C GLU A 549 31.42 -26.38 -23.14
N ARG A 550 30.09 -26.46 -22.94
CA ARG A 550 29.20 -27.38 -23.67
C ARG A 550 29.08 -27.06 -25.16
N ILE A 551 29.15 -25.78 -25.55
CA ILE A 551 29.10 -25.35 -26.97
C ILE A 551 30.48 -25.25 -27.63
N ALA A 552 31.57 -25.44 -26.87
CA ALA A 552 32.94 -25.37 -27.39
C ALA A 552 33.20 -26.35 -28.57
N PRO A 553 32.70 -27.61 -28.56
CA PRO A 553 32.90 -28.56 -29.67
C PRO A 553 32.25 -28.13 -30.99
N TYR A 554 31.24 -27.26 -30.93
CA TYR A 554 30.35 -26.94 -32.05
C TYR A 554 30.72 -25.64 -32.78
N GLY A 555 31.96 -25.13 -32.63
CA GLY A 555 32.37 -23.84 -33.23
C GLY A 555 33.77 -23.74 -33.85
N ARG A 556 33.86 -24.01 -35.15
CA ARG A 556 34.34 -23.14 -36.26
C ARG A 556 34.13 -23.95 -37.54
N GLY A 557 33.38 -23.42 -38.50
CA GLY A 557 33.12 -24.11 -39.76
C GLY A 557 34.41 -24.57 -40.44
N ARG A 558 34.59 -25.88 -40.63
CA ARG A 558 35.44 -26.46 -41.68
C ARG A 558 34.79 -26.19 -43.05
N GLY A 559 34.62 -24.92 -43.39
CA GLY A 559 34.32 -24.45 -44.74
C GLY A 559 35.61 -24.25 -45.53
N GLY A 560 36.51 -25.24 -45.53
CA GLY A 560 37.74 -25.23 -46.31
C GLY A 560 37.63 -26.26 -47.41
N ARG A 561 37.47 -25.79 -48.66
CA ARG A 561 37.52 -26.59 -49.89
C ARG A 561 38.52 -27.74 -49.76
N ARG A 562 38.06 -28.99 -49.73
CA ARG A 562 38.91 -30.12 -50.13
C ARG A 562 39.22 -29.95 -51.62
N ARG A 563 40.39 -29.41 -51.94
CA ARG A 563 41.01 -29.69 -53.23
C ARG A 563 41.41 -31.17 -53.23
N PRO A 564 41.02 -31.98 -54.23
CA PRO A 564 41.58 -33.30 -54.38
C PRO A 564 43.01 -33.16 -54.91
N GLY A 565 43.98 -33.74 -54.22
CA GLY A 565 45.31 -33.97 -54.79
C GLY A 565 46.48 -33.60 -53.87
N SER A 566 47.41 -34.55 -53.78
CA SER A 566 48.79 -34.44 -53.30
C SER A 566 49.04 -34.38 -51.79
N SER A 567 49.33 -35.53 -51.20
CA SER A 567 50.60 -35.70 -50.50
C SER A 567 51.08 -37.13 -50.67
N THR A 568 52.16 -37.21 -51.42
CA THR A 568 53.01 -38.34 -51.74
C THR A 568 53.60 -38.93 -50.45
N THR A 569 53.63 -40.25 -50.41
CA THR A 569 54.43 -41.07 -49.51
C THR A 569 55.91 -40.67 -49.52
N ILE A 570 56.50 -40.49 -48.35
CA ILE A 570 57.94 -40.73 -48.13
C ILE A 570 58.07 -41.55 -46.84
N LYS A 571 58.50 -42.81 -47.01
CA LYS A 571 59.08 -43.65 -45.96
C LYS A 571 60.61 -43.50 -46.02
N ALA A 572 61.23 -43.28 -44.88
CA ALA A 572 62.59 -43.68 -44.54
C ALA A 572 62.53 -43.95 -43.02
N GLY A 573 62.89 -45.11 -42.45
CA GLY A 573 63.86 -46.11 -42.87
C GLY A 573 64.93 -46.14 -41.79
N ASP A 574 64.65 -46.83 -40.66
CA ASP A 574 65.55 -46.95 -39.53
C ASP A 574 65.79 -48.45 -39.23
N GLN A 575 67.03 -48.87 -39.44
CA GLN A 575 67.67 -50.14 -39.07
C GLN A 575 69.18 -49.86 -39.21
N ASP A 576 70.10 -50.24 -38.32
CA ASP A 576 70.06 -51.01 -37.08
C ASP A 576 71.52 -50.95 -36.50
N ILE A 577 71.80 -51.70 -35.43
CA ILE A 577 73.11 -52.29 -35.02
C ILE A 577 73.80 -51.73 -33.73
N SER A 578 73.30 -52.26 -32.60
CA SER A 578 73.97 -53.09 -31.54
C SER A 578 75.08 -52.59 -30.58
N ALA A 579 74.79 -52.70 -29.26
CA ALA A 579 75.40 -53.48 -28.13
C ALA A 579 76.95 -53.65 -28.00
N PRO A 580 77.57 -53.97 -26.83
CA PRO A 580 77.09 -54.75 -25.64
C PRO A 580 77.51 -54.13 -24.26
N VAL A 581 77.31 -54.66 -23.03
CA VAL A 581 77.02 -55.97 -22.39
C VAL A 581 76.03 -55.74 -21.26
#